data_AF-A0A7I4YLI1-F1
#
_entry.id   AF-A0A7I4YLI1-F1
#
_cell.length_a   1.000
_cell.length_b   1.000
_cell.length_c   1.000
_cell.angle_alpha   90.00
_cell.angle_beta   90.00
_cell.angle_gamma   90.00
#
_symmetry.space_group_name_H-M   'P 1'
#
loop_
_entity.id
_entity.type
_entity.pdbx_description
1 polymer ?
#
loop_
_entity_poly.entity_id
_entity_poly.type
_entity_poly.pdbx_seq_one_letter_code
_entity_poly.pdbx_strand_id
1 'polypeptide(L)'
;MHLVLVAVLVAIVSAQVFPDARFNPATEPLPCGFSCSRRTAVTAVIDGVFSRAECSDRNGNIMARCSSCCAMKALSEGLTTDRASGLPSVDGRDCVCCINNNRC
;
A
#
# COMPACT_ATOMS: atom_id res chain seq x y z
N MET A 1 -3.63 16.13 39.41
CA MET A 1 -3.44 17.06 38.27
C MET A 1 -2.17 16.78 37.47
N HIS A 2 -1.03 16.43 38.09
CA HIS A 2 0.21 16.13 37.35
C HIS A 2 0.16 14.87 36.45
N LEU A 3 -0.52 13.80 36.88
CA LEU A 3 -0.69 12.57 36.09
C LEU A 3 -1.44 12.81 34.76
N VAL A 4 -2.47 13.64 34.79
CA VAL A 4 -3.24 14.00 33.58
C VAL A 4 -2.37 14.81 32.62
N LEU A 5 -1.54 15.70 33.16
CA LEU A 5 -0.65 16.56 32.38
C LEU A 5 0.46 15.75 31.68
N VAL A 6 1.01 14.74 32.36
CA VAL A 6 1.97 13.80 31.78
C VAL A 6 1.33 12.94 30.70
N ALA A 7 0.12 12.41 30.92
CA ALA A 7 -0.58 11.60 29.92
C ALA A 7 -0.89 12.40 28.64
N VAL A 8 -1.29 13.66 28.78
CA VAL A 8 -1.54 14.56 27.64
C VAL A 8 -0.25 14.86 26.88
N LEU A 9 0.86 15.12 27.58
CA LEU A 9 2.16 15.34 26.93
C LEU A 9 2.64 14.12 26.15
N VAL A 10 2.50 12.91 26.71
CA VAL A 10 2.88 11.66 26.02
C VAL A 10 2.02 11.44 24.77
N ALA A 11 0.70 11.68 24.86
CA ALA A 11 -0.20 11.56 23.71
C ALA A 11 0.19 12.56 22.59
N ILE A 12 0.47 13.81 22.94
CA ILE A 12 0.89 14.84 21.98
C ILE A 12 2.21 14.47 21.33
N VAL A 13 3.21 13.98 22.07
CA VAL A 13 4.50 13.53 21.51
C VAL A 13 4.33 12.33 20.58
N SER A 14 3.49 11.36 20.93
CA SER A 14 3.24 10.19 20.06
C SER A 14 2.56 10.54 18.73
N ALA A 15 1.78 11.61 18.68
CA ALA A 15 1.10 12.06 17.46
C ALA A 15 2.03 12.81 16.47
N GLN A 16 3.21 13.27 16.92
CA GLN A 16 4.19 13.98 16.07
C GLN A 16 5.17 13.02 15.40
N VAL A 17 5.24 11.76 15.85
CA VAL A 17 6.10 10.71 15.27
C VAL A 17 5.37 10.01 14.11
N PHE A 18 4.67 10.78 13.30
CA PHE A 18 4.36 10.42 11.93
C PHE A 18 5.10 11.44 11.09
N PRO A 19 6.37 11.20 10.73
CA PRO A 19 6.99 12.03 9.71
C PRO A 19 6.09 11.93 8.48
N ASP A 20 5.60 13.08 8.01
CA ASP A 20 5.09 13.29 6.66
C ASP A 20 6.20 12.98 5.65
N ALA A 21 6.67 11.73 5.61
CA ALA A 21 7.68 11.25 4.70
C ALA A 21 7.00 11.07 3.34
N ARG A 22 6.78 12.19 2.65
CA ARG A 22 6.46 12.18 1.23
C ARG A 22 7.69 11.63 0.52
N PHE A 23 7.67 10.33 0.26
CA PHE A 23 8.69 9.64 -0.52
C PHE A 23 8.93 10.40 -1.83
N ASN A 24 10.15 10.91 -2.01
CA ASN A 24 10.55 11.60 -3.23
C ASN A 24 11.44 10.66 -4.07
N PRO A 25 10.89 9.98 -5.10
CA PRO A 25 11.62 8.99 -5.88
C PRO A 25 12.83 9.57 -6.62
N ALA A 26 12.92 10.88 -6.78
CA ALA A 26 14.04 11.56 -7.43
C ALA A 26 15.28 11.69 -6.52
N THR A 27 15.10 11.70 -5.20
CA THR A 27 16.20 11.87 -4.22
C THR A 27 16.46 10.64 -3.38
N GLU A 28 15.47 9.74 -3.25
CA GLU A 28 15.59 8.47 -2.54
C GLU A 28 15.15 7.34 -3.47
N PRO A 29 16.06 6.81 -4.32
CA PRO A 29 15.70 5.70 -5.20
C PRO A 29 15.32 4.48 -4.36
N LEU A 30 14.23 3.83 -4.74
CA LEU A 30 13.84 2.57 -4.12
C LEU A 30 14.97 1.54 -4.28
N PRO A 31 15.21 0.67 -3.28
CA PRO A 31 16.13 -0.43 -3.43
C PRO A 31 15.78 -1.28 -4.65
N CYS A 32 16.79 -1.89 -5.28
CA CYS A 32 16.59 -2.66 -6.51
C CYS A 32 15.42 -3.65 -6.38
N GLY A 33 14.62 -3.74 -7.45
CA GLY A 33 13.48 -4.63 -7.55
C GLY A 33 12.22 -4.14 -6.84
N PHE A 34 12.28 -3.03 -6.10
CA PHE A 34 11.09 -2.36 -5.57
C PHE A 34 10.46 -1.41 -6.59
N SER A 35 9.15 -1.54 -6.77
CA SER A 35 8.33 -0.63 -7.57
C SER A 35 6.99 -0.39 -6.91
N CYS A 36 6.54 0.86 -6.85
CA CYS A 36 5.24 1.24 -6.29
C CYS A 36 4.36 1.92 -7.35
N SER A 37 3.10 1.53 -7.43
CA SER A 37 2.11 2.10 -8.36
C SER A 37 0.77 2.35 -7.69
N ARG A 38 0.13 3.46 -8.07
CA ARG A 38 -1.24 3.82 -7.66
C ARG A 38 -2.33 3.23 -8.57
N ARG A 39 -1.93 2.77 -9.77
CA ARG A 39 -2.83 2.24 -10.80
C ARG A 39 -2.53 0.76 -11.01
N THR A 40 -2.85 -0.02 -9.99
CA THR A 40 -2.64 -1.47 -10.03
C THR A 40 -3.95 -2.15 -10.38
N ALA A 41 -3.88 -3.08 -11.33
CA ALA A 41 -4.98 -3.94 -11.70
C ALA A 41 -4.49 -5.37 -11.81
N VAL A 42 -5.35 -6.30 -11.41
CA VAL A 42 -5.11 -7.74 -11.55
C VAL A 42 -5.95 -8.23 -12.71
N THR A 43 -5.35 -9.04 -13.57
CA THR A 43 -6.06 -9.73 -14.63
C THR A 43 -6.18 -11.20 -14.23
N ALA A 44 -7.38 -11.74 -14.24
CA ALA A 44 -7.66 -13.14 -13.95
C ALA A 44 -8.61 -13.70 -15.00
N VAL A 45 -8.52 -15.00 -15.26
CA VAL A 45 -9.49 -15.71 -16.10
C VAL A 45 -10.55 -16.29 -15.17
N ILE A 46 -11.79 -15.82 -15.31
CA ILE A 46 -12.94 -16.29 -14.54
C ILE A 46 -13.90 -16.91 -15.56
N ASP A 47 -14.19 -18.21 -15.42
CA ASP A 47 -15.07 -18.95 -16.34
C ASP A 47 -14.66 -18.86 -17.83
N GLY A 48 -13.34 -18.82 -18.09
CA GLY A 48 -12.79 -18.69 -19.44
C GLY A 48 -12.79 -17.27 -20.00
N VAL A 49 -13.27 -16.27 -19.25
CA VAL A 49 -13.28 -14.86 -19.64
C VAL A 49 -12.17 -14.08 -18.94
N PHE A 50 -11.37 -13.33 -19.71
CA PHE A 50 -10.40 -12.39 -19.17
C PHE A 50 -11.12 -11.25 -18.44
N SER A 51 -10.97 -11.23 -17.12
CA SER A 51 -11.52 -10.20 -16.25
C SER A 51 -10.38 -9.36 -15.67
N ARG A 52 -10.55 -8.04 -15.66
CA ARG A 52 -9.60 -7.09 -15.06
C ARG A 52 -10.26 -6.42 -13.86
N ALA A 53 -9.64 -6.55 -12.70
CA ALA A 53 -10.07 -5.91 -11.47
C ALA A 53 -9.09 -4.81 -11.07
N GLU A 54 -9.57 -3.58 -10.89
CA GLU A 54 -8.75 -2.49 -10.38
C GLU A 54 -8.64 -2.54 -8.86
N CYS A 55 -7.43 -2.38 -8.34
CA CYS A 55 -7.22 -2.31 -6.89
C CYS A 55 -7.80 -1.03 -6.30
N SER A 56 -7.93 0.04 -7.10
CA SER A 56 -8.46 1.36 -6.71
C SER A 56 -9.93 1.52 -7.14
N ASP A 57 -10.80 0.61 -6.73
CA ASP A 57 -12.26 0.75 -6.87
C ASP A 57 -12.87 1.63 -5.74
N ARG A 58 -14.07 2.17 -5.91
CA ARG A 58 -14.77 2.98 -4.87
C ARG A 58 -15.65 2.14 -3.94
N ASN A 59 -15.86 0.87 -4.24
CA ASN A 59 -16.76 0.02 -3.47
C ASN A 59 -16.00 -0.86 -2.46
N GLY A 60 -16.44 -0.87 -1.20
CA GLY A 60 -15.90 -1.71 -0.13
C GLY A 60 -14.84 -1.07 0.78
N ASN A 61 -14.30 -1.86 1.72
CA ASN A 61 -13.25 -1.43 2.64
C ASN A 61 -11.90 -1.35 1.93
N ILE A 62 -11.42 -0.13 1.68
CA ILE A 62 -10.19 0.13 0.94
C ILE A 62 -8.96 -0.48 1.62
N MET A 63 -8.89 -0.52 2.96
CA MET A 63 -7.75 -1.10 3.69
C MET A 63 -7.58 -2.59 3.36
N ALA A 64 -8.67 -3.36 3.49
CA ALA A 64 -8.66 -4.80 3.24
C ALA A 64 -8.47 -5.11 1.75
N ARG A 65 -9.01 -4.26 0.87
CA ARG A 65 -8.92 -4.45 -0.58
C ARG A 65 -7.52 -4.12 -1.11
N CYS A 66 -6.88 -3.04 -0.66
CA CYS A 66 -5.53 -2.72 -1.12
C CYS A 66 -4.57 -3.87 -0.83
N SER A 67 -4.56 -4.37 0.41
CA SER A 67 -3.69 -5.49 0.81
C SER A 67 -3.90 -6.74 -0.06
N SER A 68 -5.15 -7.20 -0.19
CA SER A 68 -5.47 -8.43 -0.94
C SER A 68 -5.26 -8.27 -2.46
N CYS A 69 -5.61 -7.13 -3.03
CA CYS A 69 -5.43 -6.90 -4.47
C CYS A 69 -3.95 -6.79 -4.86
N CYS A 70 -3.13 -6.12 -4.05
CA CYS A 70 -1.68 -6.04 -4.32
C CYS A 70 -1.01 -7.42 -4.15
N ALA A 71 -1.45 -8.24 -3.19
CA ALA A 71 -1.00 -9.63 -3.05
C ALA A 71 -1.36 -10.47 -4.29
N MET A 72 -2.59 -10.33 -4.81
CA MET A 72 -3.01 -10.99 -6.06
C MET A 72 -2.22 -10.49 -7.27
N LYS A 73 -1.84 -9.21 -7.30
CA LYS A 73 -0.97 -8.67 -8.34
C LYS A 73 0.40 -9.34 -8.31
N ALA A 74 1.04 -9.48 -7.15
CA ALA A 74 2.30 -10.20 -7.02
C ALA A 74 2.17 -11.65 -7.52
N LEU A 75 1.11 -12.35 -7.15
CA LEU A 75 0.83 -13.70 -7.65
C LEU A 75 0.70 -13.73 -9.19
N SER A 76 0.00 -12.75 -9.78
CA SER A 76 -0.14 -12.64 -11.24
C SER A 76 1.19 -12.36 -11.97
N GLU A 77 2.18 -11.83 -11.27
CA GLU A 77 3.54 -11.60 -11.76
C GLU A 77 4.49 -12.77 -11.45
N GLY A 78 3.98 -13.87 -10.88
CA GLY A 78 4.78 -15.05 -10.51
C GLY A 78 5.59 -14.88 -9.23
N LEU A 79 5.21 -13.91 -8.38
CA LEU A 79 5.82 -13.66 -7.08
C LEU A 79 4.95 -14.23 -5.95
N THR A 80 5.51 -14.34 -4.75
CA THR A 80 4.76 -14.71 -3.55
C THR A 80 4.05 -13.50 -2.94
N THR A 81 2.98 -13.72 -2.17
CA THR A 81 2.14 -12.62 -1.63
C THR A 81 2.87 -11.68 -0.67
N ASP A 82 3.90 -12.17 0.02
CA ASP A 82 4.80 -11.39 0.90
C ASP A 82 5.67 -10.39 0.14
N ARG A 83 5.77 -10.51 -1.18
CA ARG A 83 6.48 -9.55 -2.04
C ARG A 83 5.65 -8.35 -2.42
N ALA A 84 4.40 -8.27 -2.00
CA ALA A 84 3.55 -7.11 -2.21
C ALA A 84 3.07 -6.51 -0.88
N SER A 85 2.91 -5.20 -0.89
CA SER A 85 2.23 -4.46 0.18
C SER A 85 1.24 -3.48 -0.46
N GLY A 86 0.02 -3.48 0.08
CA GLY A 86 -1.06 -2.62 -0.37
C GLY A 86 -1.51 -1.70 0.75
N LEU A 87 -1.50 -0.40 0.47
CA LEU A 87 -1.85 0.66 1.42
C LEU A 87 -2.87 1.59 0.76
N PRO A 88 -3.84 2.16 1.49
CA PRO A 88 -4.61 3.27 0.93
C PRO A 88 -3.69 4.48 0.75
N SER A 89 -3.96 5.27 -0.27
CA SER A 89 -3.37 6.59 -0.39
C SER A 89 -3.96 7.54 0.65
N VAL A 90 -3.26 8.65 0.89
CA VAL A 90 -3.66 9.72 1.83
C VAL A 90 -5.02 10.35 1.49
N ASP A 91 -5.44 10.27 0.22
CA ASP A 91 -6.76 10.75 -0.22
C ASP A 91 -7.89 9.74 0.05
N GLY A 92 -7.57 8.54 0.54
CA GLY A 92 -8.51 7.48 0.86
C GLY A 92 -9.25 6.92 -0.35
N ARG A 93 -8.82 7.22 -1.58
CA ARG A 93 -9.50 6.82 -2.82
C ARG A 93 -8.72 5.81 -3.63
N ASP A 94 -7.41 5.92 -3.62
CA ASP A 94 -6.54 5.03 -4.38
C ASP A 94 -5.83 4.02 -3.48
N CYS A 95 -5.53 2.85 -4.02
CA CYS A 95 -4.57 1.93 -3.44
C CYS A 95 -3.17 2.19 -4.02
N VAL A 96 -2.18 2.20 -3.15
CA VAL A 96 -0.76 2.14 -3.52
C VAL A 96 -0.30 0.70 -3.35
N CYS A 97 0.08 0.05 -4.44
CA CYS A 97 0.72 -1.26 -4.41
C CYS A 97 2.22 -1.11 -4.60
N CYS A 98 2.99 -1.65 -3.66
CA CYS A 98 4.43 -1.78 -3.78
C CYS A 98 4.78 -3.26 -3.94
N ILE A 99 5.62 -3.59 -4.91
CA ILE A 99 6.08 -4.94 -5.21
C ILE A 99 7.60 -4.95 -5.14
N ASN A 100 8.15 -6.01 -4.53
CA ASN A 100 9.58 -6.30 -4.56
C ASN A 100 9.87 -7.61 -5.28
N ASN A 101 10.34 -7.52 -6.52
CA ASN A 101 10.71 -8.68 -7.32
C ASN A 101 12.17 -9.12 -7.12
N ASN A 102 12.99 -8.39 -6.34
CA ASN A 102 14.45 -8.58 -6.21
C ASN A 102 15.20 -8.72 -7.56
N ARG A 103 14.63 -8.22 -8.65
CA ARG A 103 15.24 -8.23 -9.99
C ARG A 103 15.70 -6.81 -10.33
N CYS A 104 17.00 -6.67 -10.53
CA CYS A 104 17.61 -5.69 -11.42
C CYS A 104 18.29 -6.50 -12.54
#